data_AF-A0A959RZZ7-F1
#
_entry.id   AF-A0A959RZZ7-F1
#
_cell.length_a   1.000
_cell.length_b   1.000
_cell.length_c   1.000
_cell.angle_alpha   90.00
_cell.angle_beta   90.00
_cell.angle_gamma   90.00
#
_symmetry.space_group_name_H-M   'P 1'
#
loop_
_entity.id
_entity.type
_entity.pdbx_description
1 polymer ?
#
loop_
_entity_poly.entity_id
_entity_poly.type
_entity_poly.pdbx_seq_one_letter_code
_entity_poly.pdbx_strand_id
1 'polypeptide(L)'
;PSVWRSKIPLRIKLQSTFHLTNNIVFPFILFAGILNVPLVFIKNSGPYTIFFNIMSVFVLAFISSFLFYLYAQKDVYNDWRKRMTLFPIFMAGSMGFAVNNSRAVFEGLMNRKSEFVRTPKFKIVQKSDTVVKNSTYNSLHKINATVMVEIILAVYCLIGVFASIYFLEIAALPFHLMFFLGFSSVAAMSIKHTLEKKG
;
A
#
# COMPACT_ATOMS: atom_id res chain seq x y z
N PRO A 1 19.35 15.90 9.46
CA PRO A 1 18.95 14.62 10.13
C PRO A 1 19.93 14.22 11.25
N SER A 2 19.42 13.94 12.46
CA SER A 2 20.24 13.68 13.66
C SER A 2 21.24 12.53 13.51
N VAL A 3 20.88 11.48 12.78
CA VAL A 3 21.76 10.32 12.49
C VAL A 3 23.04 10.73 11.76
N TRP A 4 22.94 11.57 10.74
CA TRP A 4 24.10 12.00 9.94
C TRP A 4 25.02 12.94 10.70
N ARG A 5 24.48 13.73 11.65
CA ARG A 5 25.22 14.61 12.56
C ARG A 5 25.88 13.88 13.73
N SER A 6 25.51 12.62 13.99
CA SER A 6 26.07 11.85 15.10
C SER A 6 27.48 11.32 14.79
N LYS A 7 28.28 11.08 15.85
CA LYS A 7 29.64 10.52 15.78
C LYS A 7 29.64 8.98 15.72
N ILE A 8 28.74 8.38 14.93
CA ILE A 8 28.67 6.92 14.75
C ILE A 8 29.33 6.46 13.44
N PRO A 9 29.79 5.20 13.33
CA PRO A 9 30.37 4.64 12.10
C PRO A 9 29.43 4.73 10.89
N LEU A 10 30.01 4.92 9.69
CA LEU A 10 29.25 5.05 8.44
C LEU A 10 28.29 3.88 8.18
N ARG A 11 28.71 2.64 8.49
CA ARG A 11 27.86 1.45 8.36
C ARG A 11 26.57 1.58 9.15
N ILE A 12 26.63 2.09 10.37
CA ILE A 12 25.45 2.29 11.23
C ILE A 12 24.58 3.43 10.70
N LYS A 13 25.21 4.51 10.17
CA LYS A 13 24.46 5.60 9.52
C LYS A 13 23.65 5.10 8.33
N LEU A 14 24.26 4.27 7.47
CA LEU A 14 23.59 3.69 6.30
C LEU A 14 22.44 2.77 6.72
N GLN A 15 22.68 1.82 7.64
CA GLN A 15 21.65 0.91 8.15
C GLN A 15 20.48 1.67 8.79
N SER A 16 20.78 2.67 9.61
CA SER A 16 19.77 3.53 10.23
C SER A 16 18.99 4.33 9.19
N THR A 17 19.66 4.81 8.14
CA THR A 17 18.99 5.55 7.05
C THR A 17 17.99 4.64 6.34
N PHE A 18 18.41 3.46 5.87
CA PHE A 18 17.51 2.51 5.21
C PHE A 18 16.32 2.10 6.11
N HIS A 19 16.58 1.86 7.40
CA HIS A 19 15.53 1.50 8.34
C HIS A 19 14.49 2.63 8.51
N LEU A 20 14.96 3.88 8.65
CA LEU A 20 14.09 5.04 8.82
C LEU A 20 13.34 5.43 7.53
N THR A 21 13.93 5.20 6.36
CA THR A 21 13.33 5.54 5.06
C THR A 21 12.51 4.41 4.45
N ASN A 22 12.39 3.24 5.10
CA ASN A 22 11.70 2.08 4.54
C ASN A 22 10.26 2.38 4.06
N ASN A 23 9.54 3.26 4.76
CA ASN A 23 8.18 3.64 4.39
C ASN A 23 8.08 4.53 3.13
N ILE A 24 9.19 4.98 2.55
CA ILE A 24 9.19 5.77 1.31
C ILE A 24 8.65 4.98 0.11
N VAL A 25 8.56 3.65 0.23
CA VAL A 25 7.99 2.77 -0.80
C VAL A 25 6.53 3.09 -1.11
N PHE A 26 5.74 3.56 -0.15
CA PHE A 26 4.30 3.76 -0.34
C PHE A 26 3.95 4.84 -1.39
N PRO A 27 4.58 6.04 -1.41
CA PRO A 27 4.49 6.97 -2.54
C PRO A 27 4.72 6.33 -3.91
N PHE A 28 5.70 5.43 -4.03
CA PHE A 28 5.98 4.75 -5.30
C PHE A 28 4.91 3.70 -5.64
N ILE A 29 4.37 2.99 -4.65
CA ILE A 29 3.23 2.08 -4.85
C ILE A 29 2.01 2.85 -5.36
N LEU A 30 1.70 3.99 -4.75
CA LEU A 30 0.58 4.84 -5.15
C LEU A 30 0.78 5.36 -6.59
N PHE A 31 1.98 5.85 -6.90
CA PHE A 31 2.31 6.33 -8.24
C PHE A 31 2.23 5.22 -9.29
N ALA A 32 2.74 4.03 -8.97
CA ALA A 32 2.62 2.86 -9.83
C ALA A 32 1.14 2.50 -10.08
N GLY A 33 0.29 2.53 -9.06
CA GLY A 33 -1.15 2.28 -9.21
C GLY A 33 -1.86 3.30 -10.11
N ILE A 34 -1.50 4.58 -9.98
CA ILE A 34 -2.03 5.66 -10.83
C ILE A 34 -1.59 5.48 -12.29
N LEU A 35 -0.31 5.15 -12.52
CA LEU A 35 0.24 4.98 -13.87
C LEU A 35 -0.13 3.65 -14.54
N ASN A 36 -0.49 2.61 -13.78
CA ASN A 36 -0.79 1.29 -14.33
C ASN A 36 -1.97 1.34 -15.32
N VAL A 37 -3.02 2.07 -14.97
CA VAL A 37 -4.22 2.22 -15.80
C VAL A 37 -3.92 2.86 -17.17
N PRO A 38 -3.32 4.07 -17.27
CA PRO A 38 -3.03 4.71 -18.54
C PRO A 38 -1.99 3.94 -19.35
N LEU A 39 -1.09 3.20 -18.70
CA LEU A 39 -0.13 2.35 -19.42
C LEU A 39 -0.82 1.30 -20.30
N VAL A 40 -1.94 0.73 -19.86
CA VAL A 40 -2.73 -0.20 -20.69
C VAL A 40 -3.27 0.51 -21.94
N PHE A 41 -3.80 1.73 -21.80
CA PHE A 41 -4.30 2.49 -22.94
C PHE A 41 -3.18 2.93 -23.88
N ILE A 42 -2.06 3.44 -23.35
CA ILE A 42 -0.91 3.89 -24.13
C ILE A 42 -0.31 2.73 -24.92
N LYS A 43 -0.15 1.56 -24.30
CA LYS A 43 0.36 0.37 -24.98
C LYS A 43 -0.49 0.00 -26.20
N ASN A 44 -1.80 0.20 -26.09
CA ASN A 44 -2.77 -0.17 -27.12
C ASN A 44 -3.13 0.97 -28.10
N SER A 45 -2.63 2.19 -27.91
CA SER A 45 -2.97 3.35 -28.74
C SER A 45 -1.99 3.62 -29.88
N GLY A 46 -0.84 2.96 -29.94
CA GLY A 46 0.20 3.25 -30.94
C GLY A 46 1.29 2.18 -31.07
N PRO A 47 2.30 2.39 -31.93
CA PRO A 47 3.32 1.38 -32.25
C PRO A 47 4.43 1.31 -31.17
N TYR A 48 4.03 1.10 -29.91
CA TYR A 48 4.96 1.04 -28.77
C TYR A 48 5.42 -0.37 -28.42
N THR A 49 5.05 -1.38 -29.20
CA THR A 49 5.33 -2.80 -28.93
C THR A 49 6.81 -3.08 -28.65
N ILE A 50 7.71 -2.47 -29.44
CA ILE A 50 9.16 -2.65 -29.24
C ILE A 50 9.62 -2.11 -27.88
N PHE A 51 9.10 -0.97 -27.45
CA PHE A 51 9.43 -0.36 -26.18
C PHE A 51 8.97 -1.25 -25.03
N PHE A 52 7.71 -1.72 -25.05
CA PHE A 52 7.18 -2.61 -24.02
C PHE A 52 7.89 -3.98 -24.00
N ASN A 53 8.32 -4.50 -25.15
CA ASN A 53 9.11 -5.73 -25.21
C ASN A 53 10.50 -5.56 -24.58
N ILE A 54 11.15 -4.41 -24.74
CA ILE A 54 12.41 -4.15 -24.03
C ILE A 54 12.15 -4.03 -22.52
N MET A 55 11.06 -3.35 -22.14
CA MET A 55 10.69 -3.21 -20.72
C MET A 55 10.27 -4.54 -20.07
N SER A 56 9.90 -5.56 -20.82
CA SER A 56 9.54 -6.86 -20.23
C SER A 56 10.72 -7.56 -19.55
N VAL A 57 11.96 -7.13 -19.79
CA VAL A 57 13.14 -7.58 -19.01
C VAL A 57 12.97 -7.32 -17.52
N PHE A 58 12.23 -6.27 -17.11
CA PHE A 58 11.95 -5.98 -15.71
C PHE A 58 11.08 -7.05 -15.02
N VAL A 59 10.42 -7.94 -15.77
CA VAL A 59 9.74 -9.12 -15.20
C VAL A 59 10.73 -10.02 -14.47
N LEU A 60 11.99 -10.07 -14.90
CA LEU A 60 13.03 -10.85 -14.21
C LEU A 60 13.30 -10.32 -12.79
N ALA A 61 13.24 -9.01 -12.58
CA ALA A 61 13.38 -8.41 -11.24
C ALA A 61 12.21 -8.79 -10.33
N PHE A 62 10.99 -8.85 -10.88
CA PHE A 62 9.80 -9.31 -10.15
C PHE A 62 9.94 -10.80 -9.77
N ILE A 63 10.30 -11.66 -10.72
CA ILE A 63 10.50 -13.09 -10.48
C ILE A 63 11.60 -13.31 -9.43
N SER A 64 12.73 -12.61 -9.55
CA SER A 64 13.84 -12.70 -8.59
C SER A 64 13.39 -12.32 -7.18
N SER A 65 12.66 -11.22 -7.03
CA SER A 65 12.12 -10.77 -5.73
C SER A 65 11.12 -11.79 -5.16
N PHE A 66 10.22 -12.31 -6.00
CA PHE A 66 9.26 -13.34 -5.60
C PHE A 66 9.96 -14.62 -5.11
N LEU A 67 10.95 -15.12 -5.86
CA LEU A 67 11.73 -16.30 -5.46
C LEU A 67 12.48 -16.07 -4.15
N PHE A 68 13.10 -14.90 -3.98
CA PHE A 68 13.76 -14.55 -2.72
C PHE A 68 12.80 -14.66 -1.53
N TYR A 69 11.61 -14.08 -1.61
CA TYR A 69 10.62 -14.17 -0.54
C TYR A 69 10.05 -15.59 -0.37
N LEU A 70 9.87 -16.33 -1.46
CA LEU A 70 9.42 -17.72 -1.42
C LEU A 70 10.40 -18.60 -0.63
N TYR A 71 11.69 -18.53 -0.96
CA TYR A 71 12.73 -19.31 -0.28
C TYR A 71 12.95 -18.84 1.15
N ALA A 72 12.95 -17.53 1.41
CA ALA A 72 13.04 -17.00 2.76
C ALA A 72 11.89 -17.50 3.65
N GLN A 73 10.67 -17.57 3.12
CA GLN A 73 9.50 -18.07 3.86
C GLN A 73 9.58 -19.59 4.08
N LYS A 74 10.09 -20.34 3.11
CA LYS A 74 10.32 -21.79 3.23
C LYS A 74 11.36 -22.14 4.30
N ASP A 75 12.40 -21.31 4.45
CA ASP A 75 13.49 -21.54 5.40
C ASP A 75 13.10 -21.14 6.84
N VAL A 76 12.33 -20.07 7.00
CA VAL A 76 11.94 -19.55 8.32
C VAL A 76 10.69 -20.25 8.89
N TYR A 77 9.76 -20.70 8.03
CA TYR A 77 8.43 -21.16 8.48
C TYR A 77 8.02 -22.50 7.89
N ASN A 78 7.55 -23.41 8.77
CA ASN A 78 6.98 -24.69 8.35
C ASN A 78 5.67 -24.54 7.55
N ASP A 79 4.88 -23.49 7.82
CA ASP A 79 3.60 -23.20 7.16
C ASP A 79 3.73 -22.30 5.90
N TRP A 80 4.92 -22.27 5.27
CA TRP A 80 5.26 -21.39 4.16
C TRP A 80 4.23 -21.39 3.01
N ARG A 81 3.61 -22.54 2.70
CA ARG A 81 2.59 -22.64 1.64
C ARG A 81 1.38 -21.75 1.92
N LYS A 82 0.89 -21.76 3.16
CA LYS A 82 -0.25 -20.92 3.59
C LYS A 82 0.13 -19.44 3.57
N ARG A 83 1.37 -19.11 3.93
CA ARG A 83 1.87 -17.74 3.90
C ARG A 83 2.00 -17.22 2.47
N MET A 84 2.43 -18.07 1.54
CA MET A 84 2.49 -17.76 0.12
C MET A 84 1.11 -17.56 -0.50
N THR A 85 0.08 -18.32 -0.11
CA THR A 85 -1.28 -18.08 -0.59
C THR A 85 -1.89 -16.79 -0.04
N LEU A 86 -1.48 -16.34 1.15
CA LEU A 86 -1.86 -15.04 1.71
C LEU A 86 -1.07 -13.86 1.14
N PHE A 87 0.03 -14.11 0.43
CA PHE A 87 0.91 -13.07 -0.08
C PHE A 87 0.22 -12.08 -1.05
N PRO A 88 -0.63 -12.51 -2.01
CA PRO A 88 -1.40 -11.59 -2.84
C PRO A 88 -2.36 -10.72 -2.03
N ILE A 89 -2.98 -11.26 -0.98
CA ILE A 89 -3.87 -10.51 -0.09
C ILE A 89 -3.07 -9.48 0.71
N PHE A 90 -1.89 -9.86 1.21
CA PHE A 90 -0.97 -8.93 1.88
C PHE A 90 -0.52 -7.79 0.96
N MET A 91 -0.21 -8.10 -0.30
CA MET A 91 0.17 -7.11 -1.30
C MET A 91 -0.99 -6.18 -1.63
N ALA A 92 -2.22 -6.70 -1.81
CA ALA A 92 -3.41 -5.89 -2.02
C ALA A 92 -3.70 -4.97 -0.81
N GLY A 93 -3.56 -5.46 0.42
CA GLY A 93 -3.66 -4.64 1.63
C GLY A 93 -2.60 -3.54 1.68
N SER A 94 -1.34 -3.86 1.33
CA SER A 94 -0.26 -2.88 1.24
C SER A 94 -0.53 -1.79 0.19
N MET A 95 -1.11 -2.15 -0.95
CA MET A 95 -1.55 -1.21 -1.98
C MET A 95 -2.70 -0.32 -1.45
N GLY A 96 -3.68 -0.90 -0.75
CA GLY A 96 -4.77 -0.14 -0.14
C GLY A 96 -4.28 0.92 0.85
N PHE A 97 -3.29 0.59 1.67
CA PHE A 97 -2.69 1.54 2.62
C PHE A 97 -1.78 2.59 1.97
N ALA A 98 -1.52 2.52 0.67
CA ALA A 98 -0.59 3.42 0.00
C ALA A 98 -1.00 4.88 0.17
N VAL A 99 -2.28 5.26 0.03
CA VAL A 99 -2.73 6.67 0.16
C VAL A 99 -2.37 7.26 1.52
N ASN A 100 -2.74 6.57 2.60
CA ASN A 100 -2.51 7.04 3.97
C ASN A 100 -1.00 7.09 4.30
N ASN A 101 -0.25 6.06 3.90
CA ASN A 101 1.18 6.01 4.16
C ASN A 101 1.96 7.02 3.29
N SER A 102 1.57 7.23 2.03
CA SER A 102 2.15 8.28 1.18
C SER A 102 1.95 9.65 1.79
N ARG A 103 0.73 9.95 2.28
CA ARG A 103 0.45 11.20 2.98
C ARG A 103 1.36 11.36 4.21
N ALA A 104 1.51 10.33 5.04
CA ALA A 104 2.38 10.37 6.21
C ALA A 104 3.86 10.59 5.83
N VAL A 105 4.33 9.98 4.73
CA VAL A 105 5.69 10.21 4.21
C VAL A 105 5.87 11.67 3.78
N PHE A 106 4.95 12.22 3.00
CA PHE A 106 5.03 13.63 2.58
C PHE A 106 4.94 14.60 3.76
N GLU A 107 4.07 14.35 4.74
CA GLU A 107 4.01 15.13 5.97
C GLU A 107 5.33 15.08 6.76
N GLY A 108 5.95 13.90 6.85
CA GLY A 108 7.26 13.71 7.47
C GLY A 108 8.40 14.44 6.73
N LEU A 109 8.41 14.39 5.39
CA LEU A 109 9.40 15.11 4.57
C LEU A 109 9.24 16.63 4.64
N MET A 110 8.00 17.13 4.70
CA MET A 110 7.68 18.54 4.88
C MET A 110 7.84 19.02 6.34
N ASN A 111 8.31 18.15 7.23
CA ASN A 111 8.51 18.42 8.66
C ASN A 111 7.23 18.95 9.35
N ARG A 112 6.06 18.55 8.83
CA ARG A 112 4.78 18.86 9.45
C ARG A 112 4.65 17.98 10.68
N LYS A 113 4.47 18.61 11.85
CA LYS A 113 4.19 17.88 13.09
C LYS A 113 2.82 17.20 12.93
N SER A 114 2.84 15.93 12.52
CA SER A 114 1.66 15.08 12.59
C SER A 114 1.38 14.82 14.06
N GLU A 115 0.15 15.06 14.51
CA GLU A 115 -0.24 14.76 15.89
C GLU A 115 -0.10 13.26 16.10
N PHE A 116 0.90 12.85 16.89
CA PHE A 116 0.98 11.47 17.35
C PHE A 116 -0.11 11.28 18.41
N VAL A 117 -1.35 11.08 17.94
CA VAL A 117 -2.46 10.68 18.79
C VAL A 117 -2.12 9.31 19.32
N ARG A 118 -1.78 9.24 20.61
CA ARG A 118 -1.42 7.97 21.26
C ARG A 118 -2.56 6.99 21.02
N THR A 119 -2.21 5.81 20.51
CA THR A 119 -3.18 4.72 20.34
C THR A 119 -3.81 4.42 21.70
N PRO A 120 -5.15 4.49 21.81
CA PRO A 120 -5.82 4.21 23.06
C PRO A 120 -5.54 2.75 23.47
N LYS A 121 -5.02 2.56 24.68
CA LYS A 121 -4.78 1.22 25.23
C LYS A 121 -6.10 0.67 25.75
N PHE A 122 -6.81 -0.11 24.93
CA PHE A 122 -8.01 -0.81 25.36
C PHE A 122 -7.63 -2.02 26.22
N LYS A 123 -8.03 -2.03 27.48
CA LYS A 123 -7.82 -3.16 28.41
C LYS A 123 -8.95 -4.17 28.21
N ILE A 124 -8.93 -4.87 27.08
CA ILE A 124 -9.87 -5.95 26.77
C ILE A 124 -9.36 -7.20 27.47
N VAL A 125 -10.05 -7.66 28.51
CA VAL A 125 -9.67 -8.84 29.31
C VAL A 125 -10.59 -10.03 29.01
N GLN A 126 -11.85 -9.77 28.64
CA GLN A 126 -12.84 -10.80 28.33
C GLN A 126 -13.36 -10.68 26.90
N LYS A 127 -13.77 -11.81 26.28
CA LYS A 127 -14.37 -11.83 24.93
C LYS A 127 -15.67 -11.03 24.82
N SER A 128 -16.33 -10.76 25.94
CA SER A 128 -17.55 -9.95 26.05
C SER A 128 -17.29 -8.47 26.38
N ASP A 129 -16.03 -8.06 26.59
CA ASP A 129 -15.70 -6.65 26.76
C ASP A 129 -15.98 -5.92 25.45
N THR A 130 -17.13 -5.24 25.41
CA THR A 130 -17.40 -4.26 24.36
C THR A 130 -16.39 -3.13 24.54
N VAL A 131 -15.67 -2.79 23.48
CA VAL A 131 -14.85 -1.58 23.42
C VAL A 131 -15.82 -0.41 23.59
N VAL A 132 -16.02 0.02 24.84
CA VAL A 132 -17.02 1.03 25.18
C VAL A 132 -16.75 2.28 24.34
N LYS A 133 -17.80 2.72 23.64
CA LYS A 133 -17.90 3.89 22.75
C LYS A 133 -17.35 5.23 23.29
N ASN A 134 -16.89 5.29 24.54
CA ASN A 134 -16.35 6.49 25.18
C ASN A 134 -14.83 6.62 25.01
N SER A 135 -14.34 6.54 23.77
CA SER A 135 -13.06 7.19 23.45
C SER A 135 -13.37 8.39 22.59
N THR A 136 -13.12 9.57 23.14
CA THR A 136 -13.01 10.85 22.44
C THR A 136 -11.84 10.78 21.45
N TYR A 137 -11.93 9.90 20.46
CA TYR A 137 -11.10 9.93 19.25
C TYR A 137 -11.66 11.00 18.32
N ASN A 138 -11.59 12.24 18.78
CA ASN A 138 -11.96 13.45 18.04
C ASN A 138 -10.82 13.93 17.13
N SER A 139 -10.11 13.01 16.47
CA SER A 139 -9.15 13.35 15.39
C SER A 139 -9.81 13.34 13.98
N LEU A 140 -11.14 13.19 13.92
CA LEU A 140 -11.90 12.86 12.72
C LEU A 140 -12.32 14.06 11.85
N HIS A 141 -11.45 15.06 11.68
CA HIS A 141 -11.73 16.17 10.75
C HIS A 141 -10.95 16.11 9.43
N LYS A 142 -10.06 15.11 9.23
CA LYS A 142 -9.27 14.96 7.99
C LYS A 142 -9.50 13.67 7.21
N ILE A 143 -10.30 12.73 7.73
CA ILE A 143 -10.54 11.43 7.09
C ILE A 143 -11.42 11.56 5.85
N ASN A 144 -12.31 12.57 5.78
CA ASN A 144 -13.27 12.66 4.68
C ASN A 144 -12.62 12.86 3.30
N ALA A 145 -11.57 13.69 3.22
CA ALA A 145 -10.86 13.90 1.96
C ALA A 145 -10.06 12.66 1.53
N THR A 146 -9.42 11.97 2.47
CA THR A 146 -8.66 10.75 2.16
C THR A 146 -9.58 9.62 1.69
N VAL A 147 -10.73 9.43 2.35
CA VAL A 147 -11.71 8.41 1.95
C VAL A 147 -12.24 8.68 0.55
N MET A 148 -12.49 9.95 0.20
CA MET A 148 -12.88 10.31 -1.16
C MET A 148 -11.80 9.94 -2.18
N VAL A 149 -10.53 10.20 -1.87
CA VAL A 149 -9.40 9.78 -2.73
C VAL A 149 -9.32 8.25 -2.86
N GLU A 150 -9.50 7.51 -1.77
CA GLU A 150 -9.51 6.03 -1.78
C GLU A 150 -10.63 5.49 -2.68
N ILE A 151 -11.84 6.06 -2.61
CA ILE A 151 -12.97 5.68 -3.46
C ILE A 151 -12.68 6.01 -4.93
N ILE A 152 -12.17 7.20 -5.23
CA ILE A 152 -11.81 7.59 -6.59
C ILE A 152 -10.77 6.64 -7.17
N LEU A 153 -9.74 6.29 -6.39
CA LEU A 153 -8.71 5.34 -6.82
C LEU A 153 -9.26 3.93 -7.00
N ALA A 154 -10.21 3.49 -6.16
CA ALA A 154 -10.89 2.21 -6.35
C ALA A 154 -11.65 2.18 -7.69
N VAL A 155 -12.48 3.19 -7.97
CA VAL A 155 -13.21 3.30 -9.25
C VAL A 155 -12.23 3.40 -10.43
N TYR A 156 -11.15 4.15 -10.28
CA TYR A 156 -10.12 4.29 -11.30
C TYR A 156 -9.42 2.97 -11.61
N CYS A 157 -9.03 2.19 -10.59
CA CYS A 157 -8.43 0.88 -10.79
C CYS A 157 -9.43 -0.13 -11.35
N LEU A 158 -10.73 0.01 -11.06
CA LEU A 158 -11.79 -0.78 -11.69
C LEU A 158 -11.88 -0.52 -13.20
N ILE A 159 -11.71 0.73 -13.65
CA ILE A 159 -11.57 1.04 -15.08
C ILE A 159 -10.35 0.32 -15.66
N GLY A 160 -9.23 0.28 -14.93
CA GLY A 160 -8.05 -0.50 -15.31
C GLY A 160 -8.33 -2.00 -15.47
N VAL A 161 -9.11 -2.61 -14.57
CA VAL A 161 -9.54 -4.01 -14.69
C VAL A 161 -10.33 -4.23 -15.99
N PHE A 162 -11.33 -3.39 -16.26
CA PHE A 162 -12.12 -3.49 -17.49
C PHE A 162 -11.27 -3.26 -18.75
N ALA A 163 -10.37 -2.28 -18.72
CA ALA A 163 -9.43 -2.00 -19.81
C ALA A 163 -8.50 -3.20 -20.07
N SER A 164 -7.96 -3.81 -19.02
CA SER A 164 -7.12 -5.01 -19.16
C SER A 164 -7.87 -6.19 -19.77
N ILE A 165 -9.16 -6.36 -19.45
CA ILE A 165 -9.98 -7.41 -20.07
C ILE A 165 -10.26 -7.06 -21.54
N TYR A 166 -10.63 -5.81 -21.83
CA TYR A 166 -10.96 -5.35 -23.18
C TYR A 166 -9.78 -5.46 -24.16
N PHE A 167 -8.60 -5.03 -23.74
CA PHE A 167 -7.37 -5.10 -24.54
C PHE A 167 -6.63 -6.44 -24.44
N LEU A 168 -7.17 -7.44 -23.72
CA LEU A 168 -6.55 -8.75 -23.48
C LEU A 168 -5.14 -8.66 -22.83
N GLU A 169 -4.92 -7.65 -21.99
CA GLU A 169 -3.69 -7.44 -21.22
C GLU A 169 -3.70 -8.26 -19.93
N ILE A 170 -3.61 -9.59 -20.08
CA ILE A 170 -3.72 -10.56 -18.98
C ILE A 170 -2.65 -10.32 -17.88
N ALA A 171 -1.46 -9.87 -18.27
CA ALA A 171 -0.36 -9.64 -17.34
C ALA A 171 -0.64 -8.47 -16.36
N ALA A 172 -1.39 -7.45 -16.78
CA ALA A 172 -1.73 -6.30 -15.95
C ALA A 172 -2.94 -6.56 -15.03
N LEU A 173 -3.83 -7.46 -15.45
CA LEU A 173 -5.07 -7.80 -14.75
C LEU A 173 -4.90 -8.12 -13.25
N PRO A 174 -3.99 -9.02 -12.81
CA PRO A 174 -3.86 -9.34 -11.39
C PRO A 174 -3.44 -8.11 -10.56
N PHE A 175 -2.58 -7.25 -11.10
CA PHE A 175 -2.17 -6.04 -10.41
C PHE A 175 -3.32 -5.02 -10.29
N HIS A 176 -4.09 -4.84 -11.36
CA HIS A 176 -5.29 -3.99 -11.30
C HIS A 176 -6.33 -4.49 -10.30
N LEU A 177 -6.56 -5.81 -10.24
CA LEU A 177 -7.43 -6.41 -9.24
C LEU A 177 -6.91 -6.18 -7.82
N MET A 178 -5.61 -6.34 -7.58
CA MET A 178 -5.01 -6.11 -6.26
C MET A 178 -5.13 -4.65 -5.83
N PHE A 179 -4.89 -3.69 -6.73
CA PHE A 179 -5.11 -2.27 -6.44
C PHE A 179 -6.59 -1.97 -6.17
N PHE A 180 -7.50 -2.48 -7.00
CA PHE A 180 -8.95 -2.31 -6.83
C PHE A 180 -9.43 -2.86 -5.48
N LEU A 181 -9.10 -4.12 -5.17
CA LEU A 181 -9.48 -4.77 -3.92
C LEU A 181 -8.82 -4.09 -2.71
N GLY A 182 -7.57 -3.67 -2.85
CA GLY A 182 -6.84 -2.91 -1.84
C GLY A 182 -7.55 -1.61 -1.48
N PHE A 183 -7.72 -0.71 -2.45
CA PHE A 183 -8.39 0.58 -2.23
C PHE A 183 -9.86 0.43 -1.81
N SER A 184 -10.59 -0.53 -2.39
CA SER A 184 -11.98 -0.79 -2.00
C SER A 184 -12.10 -1.27 -0.55
N SER A 185 -11.20 -2.15 -0.10
CA SER A 185 -11.21 -2.66 1.27
C SER A 185 -10.92 -1.56 2.29
N VAL A 186 -9.93 -0.70 2.02
CA VAL A 186 -9.59 0.43 2.89
C VAL A 186 -10.70 1.46 2.90
N ALA A 187 -11.25 1.82 1.74
CA ALA A 187 -12.39 2.74 1.65
C ALA A 187 -13.60 2.21 2.44
N ALA A 188 -13.94 0.92 2.30
CA ALA A 188 -15.04 0.31 3.02
C ALA A 188 -14.83 0.33 4.55
N MET A 189 -13.62 0.03 5.03
CA MET A 189 -13.27 0.10 6.44
C MET A 189 -13.33 1.54 6.97
N SER A 190 -12.82 2.51 6.21
CA SER A 190 -12.85 3.93 6.59
C SER A 190 -14.28 4.49 6.65
N ILE A 191 -15.16 4.08 5.71
CA ILE A 191 -16.59 4.44 5.73
C ILE A 191 -17.26 3.83 6.95
N LYS A 192 -17.07 2.53 7.19
CA LYS A 192 -17.66 1.83 8.33
C LYS A 192 -17.30 2.52 9.65
N HIS A 193 -16.02 2.85 9.83
CA HIS A 193 -15.54 3.57 11.02
C HIS A 193 -16.17 4.97 11.16
N THR A 194 -16.39 5.68 10.05
CA THR A 194 -17.04 7.00 10.04
C THR A 194 -18.52 6.91 10.41
N LEU A 195 -19.22 5.86 9.96
CA LEU A 195 -20.64 5.63 10.27
C LEU A 195 -20.86 5.21 11.72
N GLU A 196 -20.02 4.31 12.25
CA GLU A 196 -20.08 3.86 13.65
C GLU A 196 -19.89 4.99 14.67
N LYS A 197 -19.25 6.09 14.28
CA LYS A 197 -19.10 7.28 15.13
C LYS A 197 -20.34 8.18 15.16
N LYS A 198 -21.21 8.09 14.15
CA LYS A 198 -22.41 8.94 14.04
C LYS A 198 -23.64 8.41 14.79
N GLY A 199 -23.61 7.17 15.30
CA GLY A 199 -24.70 6.55 16.08
C GLY A 199 -24.24 5.98 17.40
#